data_AF-A0A1I7GHI5-F1
#
_entry.id   AF-A0A1I7GHI5-F1
#
_cell.length_a   1.000
_cell.length_b   1.000
_cell.length_c   1.000
_cell.angle_alpha   90.00
_cell.angle_beta   90.00
_cell.angle_gamma   90.00
#
_symmetry.space_group_name_H-M   'P 1'
#
loop_
_entity.id
_entity.type
_entity.pdbx_description
1 polymer ?
#
loop_
_entity_poly.entity_id
_entity_poly.type
_entity_poly.pdbx_seq_one_letter_code
_entity_poly.pdbx_strand_id
1 'polypeptide(L)' 'MTTIHVSLPDELAHDARELGLLDSIALTELLQNEIRRRTFSDFFAISHTLAQESEPPEDPPPRRRRG' A
#
# COMPACT_ATOMS: atom_id res chain seq x y z
N MET A 1 -21.58 -8.05 4.39
CA MET A 1 -21.69 -6.77 3.68
C MET A 1 -21.42 -5.65 4.67
N THR A 2 -20.68 -4.63 4.25
CA THR A 2 -20.39 -3.44 5.05
C THR A 2 -20.94 -2.24 4.30
N THR A 3 -21.64 -1.36 4.99
CA THR A 3 -22.21 -0.13 4.39
C THR A 3 -21.34 1.06 4.76
N ILE A 4 -21.00 1.88 3.77
CA ILE A 4 -20.22 3.11 3.95
C ILE A 4 -21.10 4.28 3.54
N HIS A 5 -21.17 5.30 4.40
CA HIS A 5 -21.81 6.57 4.09
C HIS A 5 -20.73 7.62 3.87
N VAL A 6 -20.79 8.33 2.76
CA VAL A 6 -19.85 9.39 2.40
C VAL A 6 -20.63 10.65 2.05
N SER A 7 -20.26 11.77 2.64
CA SER A 7 -20.76 13.08 2.26
C SER A 7 -19.73 13.73 1.34
N LEU A 8 -20.20 14.20 0.19
CA LEU A 8 -19.37 14.90 -0.80
C LEU A 8 -19.85 16.35 -0.92
N PRO A 9 -18.96 17.31 -1.16
CA PRO A 9 -19.35 18.64 -1.62
C PRO A 9 -20.18 18.56 -2.90
N ASP A 10 -21.11 19.49 -3.08
CA ASP A 10 -22.07 19.44 -4.20
C ASP A 10 -21.39 19.43 -5.57
N GLU A 11 -20.35 20.24 -5.77
CA GLU A 11 -19.57 20.29 -7.01
C GLU A 11 -18.91 18.94 -7.31
N LEU A 12 -18.25 18.34 -6.30
CA LEU A 12 -17.60 17.03 -6.46
C LEU A 12 -18.62 15.92 -6.73
N ALA A 13 -19.78 15.98 -6.07
CA ALA A 13 -20.87 15.04 -6.30
C ALA A 13 -21.48 15.19 -7.70
N HIS A 14 -21.53 16.41 -8.23
CA HIS A 14 -21.97 16.67 -9.59
C HIS A 14 -21.00 16.08 -10.61
N ASP A 15 -19.72 16.43 -10.53
CA ASP A 15 -18.69 15.93 -11.44
C ASP A 15 -18.57 14.41 -11.41
N ALA A 16 -18.55 13.81 -10.21
CA ALA A 16 -18.50 12.36 -10.05
C ALA A 16 -19.73 11.67 -10.64
N ARG A 17 -20.91 12.32 -10.61
CA ARG A 17 -22.13 11.79 -11.22
C ARG A 17 -22.07 11.84 -12.74
N GLU A 18 -21.65 12.96 -13.32
CA GLU A 18 -21.50 13.13 -14.77
C GLU A 18 -20.49 12.13 -15.35
N LEU A 19 -19.44 11.79 -14.57
CA LEU A 19 -18.44 10.79 -14.93
C LEU A 19 -18.86 9.34 -14.63
N GLY A 20 -20.06 9.12 -14.07
CA GLY A 20 -20.55 7.78 -13.71
C GLY A 20 -19.82 7.13 -12.53
N LEU A 21 -19.01 7.90 -11.79
CA LEU A 21 -18.17 7.41 -10.69
C LEU A 21 -18.94 7.17 -9.40
N LEU A 22 -20.22 7.58 -9.32
CA LEU A 22 -21.10 7.28 -8.18
C LEU A 22 -21.86 5.96 -8.33
N ASP A 23 -21.68 5.23 -9.44
CA ASP A 23 -22.22 3.88 -9.56
C ASP A 23 -21.56 2.94 -8.54
N SER A 24 -22.36 2.04 -7.95
CA SER A 24 -21.88 1.14 -6.89
C SER A 24 -20.71 0.25 -7.33
N ILE A 25 -20.69 -0.18 -8.59
CA ILE A 25 -19.63 -1.01 -9.16
C ILE A 25 -18.39 -0.15 -9.38
N ALA A 26 -18.55 1.03 -9.98
CA ALA A 26 -17.45 1.97 -10.19
C ALA A 26 -16.76 2.39 -8.88
N LEU A 27 -17.55 2.71 -7.84
CA LEU A 27 -17.03 3.01 -6.50
C LEU A 27 -16.28 1.84 -5.88
N THR A 28 -16.78 0.62 -6.07
CA THR A 28 -16.13 -0.60 -5.57
C THR A 28 -14.77 -0.80 -6.23
N GLU A 29 -14.69 -0.64 -7.56
CA GLU A 29 -13.44 -0.75 -8.31
C GLU A 29 -12.43 0.35 -7.93
N LEU A 30 -12.89 1.59 -7.80
CA LEU A 30 -12.07 2.71 -7.35
C LEU A 30 -11.48 2.44 -5.97
N LEU A 31 -12.31 1.98 -5.02
CA LEU A 31 -11.87 1.69 -3.66
C LEU A 31 -10.85 0.55 -3.64
N GLN A 32 -11.08 -0.54 -4.39
CA GLN A 32 -10.13 -1.65 -4.49
C GLN A 32 -8.79 -1.22 -5.09
N ASN A 33 -8.83 -0.41 -6.14
CA ASN A 33 -7.64 0.13 -6.79
C ASN A 33 -6.84 1.03 -5.84
N GLU A 34 -7.52 1.89 -5.07
CA GLU A 34 -6.87 2.77 -4.11
C GLU A 34 -6.26 2.00 -2.94
N ILE A 35 -6.97 1.02 -2.38
CA ILE A 35 -6.44 0.13 -1.34
C ILE A 35 -5.17 -0.55 -1.86
N ARG A 36 -5.23 -1.14 -3.05
CA ARG A 36 -4.09 -1.82 -3.67
C ARG A 36 -2.90 -0.86 -3.85
N ARG A 37 -3.13 0.35 -4.36
CA ARG A 37 -2.09 1.38 -4.54
C ARG A 37 -1.42 1.76 -3.23
N ARG A 38 -2.21 1.99 -2.17
CA ARG A 38 -1.68 2.29 -0.83
C ARG A 38 -0.85 1.15 -0.27
N THR A 39 -1.38 -0.08 -0.31
CA THR A 39 -0.64 -1.26 0.14
C THR A 39 0.69 -1.43 -0.58
N PHE A 40 0.73 -1.21 -1.89
CA PHE A 40 2.00 -1.25 -2.63
C PHE A 40 2.94 -0.10 -2.25
N SER A 41 2.42 1.13 -2.10
CA SER A 41 3.22 2.26 -1.64
C SER A 41 3.85 2.00 -0.27
N ASP A 42 3.08 1.44 0.66
CA ASP A 42 3.54 1.08 2.00
C ASP A 42 4.58 -0.05 1.94
N PHE A 43 4.36 -1.06 1.09
CA PHE A 43 5.32 -2.14 0.88
C PHE A 43 6.65 -1.61 0.33
N PHE A 44 6.62 -0.72 -0.66
CA PHE A 44 7.83 -0.08 -1.18
C PHE A 44 8.53 0.78 -0.13
N ALA A 45 7.78 1.50 0.72
CA ALA A 45 8.36 2.27 1.81
C ALA A 45 9.12 1.37 2.82
N ILE A 46 8.63 0.16 3.08
CA ILE A 46 9.23 -0.79 4.04
C ILE A 46 10.32 -1.66 3.38
N SER A 47 10.32 -1.79 2.05
CA SER A 47 11.27 -2.64 1.32
C SER A 47 12.75 -2.30 1.55
N HIS A 48 13.06 -1.02 1.78
CA HIS A 48 14.41 -0.59 2.15
C HIS A 48 14.84 -1.13 3.53
N THR A 49 13.92 -1.22 4.47
CA THR A 49 14.17 -1.77 5.82
C THR A 49 14.39 -3.28 5.76
N LEU A 50 13.57 -4.00 4.98
CA LEU A 50 13.71 -5.45 4.79
C LEU A 50 14.99 -5.83 4.04
N ALA A 51 15.45 -5.00 3.09
CA ALA A 51 16.71 -5.20 2.40
C ALA A 51 17.94 -5.04 3.32
N GLN A 52 17.86 -4.20 4.36
CA GLN A 52 18.92 -4.01 5.34
C GLN A 52 19.01 -5.14 6.39
N GLU A 53 17.89 -5.79 6.73
CA GLU A 53 17.88 -6.96 7.63
C GLU A 53 18.42 -8.25 6.97
N SER A 54 18.64 -8.24 5.67
CA SER A 54 19.08 -9.43 4.91
C SER A 54 20.60 -9.61 4.86
N GLU A 55 21.39 -8.73 5.50
CA GLU A 55 22.84 -8.91 5.59
C GLU A 55 23.15 -9.83 6.77
N PRO A 56 23.55 -11.11 6.54
CA PRO A 56 23.93 -11.97 7.65
C PRO A 56 25.16 -11.35 8.35
N PRO A 57 25.25 -11.44 9.69
CA PRO A 57 26.42 -10.95 10.41
C PRO A 57 27.66 -11.61 9.82
N GLU A 58 28.66 -10.80 9.42
CA GLU A 58 29.93 -11.29 8.90
C GLU A 58 30.47 -12.40 9.81
N ASP A 59 30.71 -13.58 9.23
CA ASP A 59 31.29 -14.71 9.94
C ASP A 59 32.60 -14.24 10.62
N PRO A 60 32.76 -14.43 11.94
CA PRO A 60 33.95 -13.97 12.63
C PRO A 60 35.19 -14.65 12.04
N PRO A 61 36.31 -13.92 11.87
CA PRO A 61 37.48 -14.41 11.16
C PRO A 61 38.01 -15.70 11.81
N PRO A 62 38.53 -16.65 11.01
CA PRO A 62 38.96 -17.94 11.51
C PRO A 62 40.05 -17.74 12.57
N ARG A 63 39.74 -18.15 13.81
CA ARG A 63 40.69 -18.14 14.91
C ARG A 63 41.86 -19.06 14.53
N ARG A 64 43.00 -18.47 14.19
CA ARG A 64 44.25 -19.20 13.99
C ARG A 64 44.58 -19.93 15.29
N ARG A 65 44.31 -21.23 15.32
CA ARG A 65 44.69 -22.12 16.41
C ARG A 65 46.22 -22.15 16.45
N ARG A 66 46.81 -21.40 17.37
CA ARG A 66 48.23 -21.49 17.74
C ARG A 66 48.38 -22.61 18.77
N GLY A 67 49.31 -23.53 18.51
CA GLY A 67 49.78 -24.53 19.47
C GLY A 67 49.31 -25.93 19.15
#